data_AF-A0A954SUK5-F1
#
_entry.id   AF-A0A954SUK5-F1
#
_cell.length_a   1.000
_cell.length_b   1.000
_cell.length_c   1.000
_cell.angle_alpha   90.00
_cell.angle_beta   90.00
_cell.angle_gamma   90.00
#
_symmetry.space_group_name_H-M   'P 1'
#
loop_
_entity.id
_entity.type
_entity.pdbx_description
1 polymer ?
#
loop_
_entity_poly.entity_id
_entity_poly.type
_entity_poly.pdbx_seq_one_letter_code
_entity_poly.pdbx_strand_id
1 'polypeptide(L)'
;TGAGIGELQSAIQQQIASMPHVFNTVPDSYFRIKADIEQKARREDFLETEDFDGICLKHGLQDPQERKNLLRFLHDLGSVLNFDDPADPYKLRDTKILNPEWVTSAVYRIINNPQLRKQREGELEFAQLSRILDDDRRYPPDKHQYILEIMRKFELCFEFPNSNGQRFLIPELLPVREPDLDWHESDLLRFEYHYDVLPGGLICRLIVRNAKYLGTPPVYWLTGAVFHIGQNRVLVRADLNRQRIVVQVADKPATRSSSMQVIHEDLEHIHSTIPSLSVKRKVPLPDEPKILVDYDHLLKLQELGIDRFLPEGANRQYELSQLLSGTRSTAENNPQTLYIRKLILKNIRCFGDLEIDFGTPAGFRPFTMLLGDNGAGKTTVLRALALAFCDDTGASSLVA
;
A
#
# COMPACT_ATOMS: atom_id res chain seq x y z
N THR A 1 40.42 15.43 -7.22
CA THR A 1 40.53 16.81 -6.71
C THR A 1 39.53 16.96 -5.57
N GLY A 2 39.98 17.03 -4.31
CA GLY A 2 39.09 17.04 -3.12
C GLY A 2 38.36 18.37 -2.89
N ALA A 3 38.14 19.16 -3.93
CA ALA A 3 37.41 20.43 -3.85
C ALA A 3 35.94 20.15 -3.48
N GLY A 4 35.37 20.95 -2.58
CA GLY A 4 33.99 20.81 -2.10
C GLY A 4 33.78 19.75 -1.00
N ILE A 5 34.78 18.93 -0.64
CA ILE A 5 34.63 17.94 0.44
C ILE A 5 34.42 18.64 1.80
N GLY A 6 35.20 19.70 2.08
CA GLY A 6 35.06 20.45 3.33
C GLY A 6 33.70 21.15 3.45
N GLU A 7 33.23 21.76 2.35
CA GLU A 7 31.91 22.40 2.27
C GLU A 7 30.78 21.39 2.49
N LEU A 8 30.89 20.21 1.86
CA LEU A 8 29.94 19.10 2.07
C LEU A 8 29.94 18.61 3.52
N GLN A 9 31.11 18.44 4.14
CA GLN A 9 31.20 18.05 5.55
C GLN A 9 30.54 19.08 6.48
N SER A 10 30.81 20.37 6.27
CA SER A 10 30.18 21.44 7.04
C SER A 10 28.67 21.47 6.83
N ALA A 11 28.19 21.29 5.59
CA ALA A 11 26.76 21.23 5.30
C ALA A 11 26.08 20.04 6.00
N ILE A 12 26.70 18.85 5.99
CA ILE A 12 26.19 17.67 6.71
C ILE A 12 26.11 17.95 8.21
N GLN A 13 27.16 18.52 8.81
CA GLN A 13 27.16 18.85 10.24
C GLN A 13 26.07 19.85 10.61
N GLN A 14 25.86 20.89 9.79
CA GLN A 14 24.78 21.87 10.00
C GLN A 14 23.41 21.22 9.91
N GLN A 15 23.18 20.32 8.95
CA GLN A 15 21.92 19.60 8.81
C GLN A 15 21.66 18.70 10.03
N ILE A 16 22.64 17.90 10.46
CA ILE A 16 22.54 17.06 11.66
C ILE A 16 22.24 17.93 12.90
N ALA A 17 22.92 19.06 13.06
CA ALA A 17 22.69 19.99 14.17
C ALA A 17 21.31 20.67 14.13
N SER A 18 20.67 20.76 12.96
CA SER A 18 19.32 21.31 12.82
C SER A 18 18.20 20.31 13.12
N MET A 19 18.52 19.00 13.19
CA MET A 19 17.56 17.92 13.43
C MET A 19 17.27 17.79 14.93
N PRO A 20 16.06 18.15 15.42
CA PRO A 20 15.79 18.19 16.86
C PRO A 20 15.94 16.83 17.54
N HIS A 21 15.62 15.75 16.83
CA HIS A 21 15.62 14.38 17.35
C HIS A 21 17.02 13.83 17.63
N VAL A 22 18.08 14.39 17.02
CA VAL A 22 19.48 13.98 17.27
C VAL A 22 19.91 14.28 18.72
N PHE A 23 19.26 15.26 19.36
CA PHE A 23 19.52 15.65 20.74
C PHE A 23 18.57 14.99 21.74
N ASN A 24 17.69 14.09 21.29
CA ASN A 24 16.82 13.34 22.19
C ASN A 24 17.67 12.46 23.11
N THR A 25 17.48 12.63 24.42
CA THR A 25 18.14 11.79 25.41
C THR A 25 17.55 10.39 25.38
N VAL A 26 18.38 9.38 25.17
CA VAL A 26 18.02 7.97 25.30
C VAL A 26 18.86 7.33 26.40
N PRO A 27 18.37 6.26 27.06
CA PRO A 27 19.16 5.57 28.08
C PRO A 27 20.48 5.02 27.52
N ASP A 28 21.57 5.12 28.29
CA ASP A 28 22.88 4.55 27.90
C ASP A 28 22.81 3.04 27.59
N SER A 29 21.89 2.32 28.25
CA SER A 29 21.63 0.91 27.99
C SER A 29 21.21 0.65 26.55
N TYR A 30 20.49 1.58 25.89
CA TYR A 30 20.04 1.43 24.51
C TYR A 30 21.23 1.41 23.55
N PHE A 31 22.22 2.28 23.76
CA PHE A 31 23.44 2.29 22.95
C PHE A 31 24.26 1.00 23.11
N ARG A 32 24.35 0.49 24.34
CA ARG A 32 25.07 -0.77 24.62
C ARG A 32 24.36 -1.98 23.99
N ILE A 33 23.04 -2.04 24.11
CA ILE A 33 22.22 -3.08 23.47
C ILE A 33 22.37 -3.00 21.95
N LYS A 34 22.27 -1.81 21.37
CA LYS A 34 22.48 -1.58 19.93
C LYS A 34 23.84 -2.11 19.47
N ALA A 35 24.92 -1.77 20.19
CA ALA A 35 26.27 -2.22 19.84
C ALA A 35 26.41 -3.75 19.91
N ASP A 36 25.84 -4.40 20.95
CA ASP A 36 25.84 -5.86 21.08
C ASP A 36 25.06 -6.53 19.93
N ILE A 37 23.91 -5.95 19.55
CA ILE A 37 23.09 -6.44 18.43
C ILE A 37 23.83 -6.28 17.10
N GLU A 38 24.41 -5.11 16.81
CA GLU A 38 25.18 -4.89 15.58
C GLU A 38 26.40 -5.81 15.49
N GLN A 39 27.06 -6.08 16.62
CA GLN A 39 28.18 -7.02 16.66
C GLN A 39 27.71 -8.47 16.39
N LYS A 40 26.56 -8.87 16.94
CA LYS A 40 25.98 -10.20 16.68
C LYS A 40 25.49 -10.31 15.22
N ALA A 41 24.85 -9.27 14.69
CA ALA A 41 24.36 -9.18 13.32
C ALA A 41 25.47 -9.34 12.25
N ARG A 42 26.72 -8.98 12.57
CA ARG A 42 27.89 -9.22 11.71
C ARG A 42 28.27 -10.68 11.57
N ARG A 43 27.81 -11.54 12.46
CA ARG A 43 28.10 -12.99 12.50
C ARG A 43 26.88 -13.82 12.13
N GLU A 44 25.71 -13.36 12.56
CA GLU A 44 24.42 -14.03 12.39
C GLU A 44 23.45 -13.03 11.77
N ASP A 45 23.01 -13.29 10.54
CA ASP A 45 22.11 -12.38 9.83
C ASP A 45 20.65 -12.39 10.36
N PHE A 46 20.38 -13.31 11.30
CA PHE A 46 19.09 -13.49 11.96
C PHE A 46 19.28 -13.56 13.47
N LEU A 47 18.36 -12.95 14.19
CA LEU A 47 18.27 -13.01 15.63
C LEU A 47 16.83 -13.33 16.01
N GLU A 48 16.63 -14.36 16.84
CA GLU A 48 15.31 -14.66 17.40
C GLU A 48 14.95 -13.64 18.49
N THR A 49 13.65 -13.41 18.72
CA THR A 49 13.20 -12.45 19.75
C THR A 49 13.73 -12.82 21.14
N GLU A 50 13.82 -14.10 21.46
CA GLU A 50 14.34 -14.58 22.74
C GLU A 50 15.81 -14.17 22.96
N ASP A 51 16.62 -14.18 21.90
CA ASP A 51 18.01 -13.73 21.99
C ASP A 51 18.11 -12.22 22.21
N PHE A 52 17.26 -11.44 21.52
CA PHE A 52 17.17 -10.00 21.74
C PHE A 52 16.73 -9.67 23.16
N ASP A 53 15.72 -10.38 23.67
CA ASP A 53 15.26 -10.28 25.05
C ASP A 53 16.39 -10.61 26.04
N GLY A 54 17.16 -11.68 25.77
CA GLY A 54 18.33 -12.03 26.57
C GLY A 54 19.39 -10.93 26.62
N ILE A 55 19.67 -10.28 25.49
CA ILE A 55 20.59 -9.13 25.43
C ILE A 55 20.03 -7.96 26.24
N CYS A 56 18.74 -7.65 26.11
CA CYS A 56 18.11 -6.56 26.87
C CYS A 56 18.16 -6.80 28.38
N LEU A 57 17.83 -8.03 28.82
CA LEU A 57 17.86 -8.41 30.23
C LEU A 57 19.27 -8.30 30.83
N LYS A 58 20.32 -8.67 30.07
CA LYS A 58 21.73 -8.53 30.46
C LYS A 58 22.11 -7.06 30.72
N HIS A 59 21.53 -6.13 29.99
CA HIS A 59 21.75 -4.68 30.16
C HIS A 59 20.75 -4.01 31.11
N GLY A 60 19.93 -4.80 31.83
CA GLY A 60 19.05 -4.32 32.89
C GLY A 60 17.64 -3.89 32.44
N LEU A 61 17.28 -4.07 31.15
CA LEU A 61 15.93 -3.82 30.67
C LEU A 61 15.00 -5.00 31.00
N GLN A 62 14.30 -4.91 32.13
CA GLN A 62 13.39 -5.95 32.59
C GLN A 62 11.98 -5.81 31.99
N ASP A 63 11.51 -4.58 31.81
CA ASP A 63 10.17 -4.29 31.33
C ASP A 63 9.98 -4.81 29.88
N PRO A 64 9.05 -5.74 29.63
CA PRO A 64 8.72 -6.19 28.28
C PRO A 64 8.26 -5.08 27.35
N GLN A 65 7.56 -4.05 27.86
CA GLN A 65 7.09 -2.96 27.01
C GLN A 65 8.24 -2.06 26.57
N GLU A 66 9.17 -1.77 27.48
CA GLU A 66 10.39 -1.03 27.15
C GLU A 66 11.25 -1.76 26.10
N ARG A 67 11.37 -3.09 26.19
CA ARG A 67 12.07 -3.91 25.18
C ARG A 67 11.41 -3.83 23.80
N LYS A 68 10.08 -3.88 23.72
CA LYS A 68 9.34 -3.68 22.47
C LYS A 68 9.56 -2.28 21.88
N ASN A 69 9.53 -1.25 22.73
CA ASN A 69 9.78 0.13 22.29
C ASN A 69 11.22 0.30 21.77
N LEU A 70 12.20 -0.32 22.42
CA LEU A 70 13.59 -0.34 21.93
C LEU A 70 13.71 -1.06 20.60
N LEU A 71 13.07 -2.22 20.43
CA LEU A 71 13.13 -2.96 19.17
C LEU A 71 12.57 -2.13 18.01
N ARG A 72 11.42 -1.47 18.22
CA ARG A 72 10.84 -0.53 17.25
C ARG A 72 11.77 0.65 16.98
N PHE A 73 12.37 1.23 18.01
CA PHE A 73 13.33 2.33 17.84
C PHE A 73 14.54 1.90 17.00
N LEU A 74 15.09 0.71 17.22
CA LEU A 74 16.20 0.18 16.41
C LEU A 74 15.77 -0.15 14.97
N HIS A 75 14.52 -0.55 14.77
CA HIS A 75 13.91 -0.71 13.45
C HIS A 75 13.80 0.61 12.70
N ASP A 76 13.26 1.65 13.35
CA ASP A 76 13.09 2.98 12.77
C ASP A 76 14.45 3.63 12.44
N LEU A 77 15.50 3.34 13.22
CA LEU A 77 16.87 3.73 12.93
C LEU A 77 17.52 2.94 11.77
N GLY A 78 16.88 1.88 11.28
CA GLY A 78 17.44 0.98 10.28
C GLY A 78 18.65 0.17 10.77
N SER A 79 18.82 0.04 12.10
CA SER A 79 19.91 -0.77 12.68
C SER A 79 19.59 -2.27 12.64
N VAL A 80 18.30 -2.60 12.73
CA VAL A 80 17.75 -3.94 12.51
C VAL A 80 16.46 -3.84 11.72
N LEU A 81 16.01 -4.94 11.12
CA LEU A 81 14.64 -5.03 10.61
C LEU A 81 13.86 -5.97 11.51
N ASN A 82 12.80 -5.48 12.13
CA ASN A 82 11.80 -6.32 12.77
C ASN A 82 10.44 -5.94 12.22
N PHE A 83 9.65 -6.97 11.96
CA PHE A 83 8.41 -6.82 11.22
C PHE A 83 7.20 -7.24 12.06
N ASP A 84 7.32 -7.21 13.39
CA ASP A 84 6.24 -7.50 14.35
C ASP A 84 5.59 -6.23 14.92
N ASP A 85 5.41 -5.19 14.10
CA ASP A 85 4.69 -3.98 14.51
C ASP A 85 3.26 -3.97 13.93
N PRO A 86 2.20 -3.94 14.76
CA PRO A 86 0.83 -3.76 14.30
C PRO A 86 0.59 -2.45 13.52
N ALA A 87 1.43 -1.44 13.74
CA ALA A 87 1.42 -0.15 13.06
C ALA A 87 2.28 -0.13 11.79
N ASP A 88 3.07 -1.18 11.53
CA ASP A 88 3.75 -1.35 10.24
C ASP A 88 2.67 -1.44 9.15
N PRO A 89 2.66 -0.55 8.13
CA PRO A 89 1.66 -0.58 7.06
C PRO A 89 1.60 -1.93 6.34
N TYR A 90 2.66 -2.71 6.44
CA TYR A 90 2.82 -3.99 5.78
C TYR A 90 2.49 -5.22 6.68
N LYS A 91 2.09 -5.02 7.96
CA LYS A 91 1.44 -6.00 8.86
C LYS A 91 2.01 -7.44 8.86
N LEU A 92 3.32 -7.61 8.89
CA LEU A 92 3.88 -8.93 9.21
C LEU A 92 3.68 -9.21 10.71
N ARG A 93 3.65 -10.49 11.04
CA ARG A 93 3.82 -10.97 12.42
C ARG A 93 4.98 -11.93 12.37
N ASP A 94 6.18 -11.39 12.55
CA ASP A 94 7.41 -12.17 12.48
C ASP A 94 8.30 -11.82 13.66
N THR A 95 8.59 -12.83 14.47
CA THR A 95 9.41 -12.73 15.67
C THR A 95 10.90 -12.61 15.34
N LYS A 96 11.27 -12.56 14.07
CA LYS A 96 12.68 -12.44 13.66
C LYS A 96 13.14 -10.99 13.58
N ILE A 97 14.39 -10.82 13.96
CA ILE A 97 15.13 -9.57 13.85
C ILE A 97 16.24 -9.83 12.84
N LEU A 98 16.27 -9.04 11.78
CA LEU A 98 17.16 -9.25 10.64
C LEU A 98 18.26 -8.21 10.59
N ASN A 99 19.41 -8.65 10.06
CA ASN A 99 20.42 -7.75 9.56
C ASN A 99 19.91 -7.04 8.29
N PRO A 100 19.77 -5.70 8.29
CA PRO A 100 19.32 -4.96 7.11
C PRO A 100 20.22 -5.18 5.89
N GLU A 101 21.54 -5.34 6.11
CA GLU A 101 22.51 -5.57 5.03
C GLU A 101 22.27 -6.90 4.33
N TRP A 102 21.89 -7.94 5.07
CA TRP A 102 21.59 -9.27 4.52
C TRP A 102 20.40 -9.24 3.57
N VAL A 103 19.30 -8.62 4.02
CA VAL A 103 18.06 -8.47 3.25
C VAL A 103 18.32 -7.65 2.01
N THR A 104 18.89 -6.46 2.18
CA THR A 104 19.13 -5.55 1.07
C THR A 104 20.06 -6.18 0.06
N SER A 105 21.16 -6.80 0.48
CA SER A 105 22.10 -7.48 -0.43
C SER A 105 21.41 -8.58 -1.26
N ALA A 106 20.53 -9.38 -0.66
CA ALA A 106 19.77 -10.39 -1.39
C ALA A 106 18.83 -9.77 -2.43
N VAL A 107 18.04 -8.77 -2.01
CA VAL A 107 17.11 -8.04 -2.88
C VAL A 107 17.88 -7.41 -4.04
N TYR A 108 19.00 -6.73 -3.78
CA TYR A 108 19.86 -6.12 -4.78
C TYR A 108 20.41 -7.13 -5.79
N ARG A 109 20.83 -8.33 -5.35
CA ARG A 109 21.27 -9.41 -6.26
C ARG A 109 20.14 -9.88 -7.17
N ILE A 110 18.91 -9.96 -6.65
CA ILE A 110 17.73 -10.37 -7.42
C ILE A 110 17.31 -9.31 -8.43
N ILE A 111 17.06 -8.06 -7.99
CA ILE A 111 16.56 -6.99 -8.86
C ILE A 111 17.58 -6.49 -9.88
N ASN A 112 18.89 -6.73 -9.66
CA ASN A 112 19.93 -6.40 -10.63
C ASN A 112 20.40 -7.62 -11.44
N ASN A 113 19.73 -8.76 -11.32
CA ASN A 113 20.14 -9.96 -12.04
C ASN A 113 19.97 -9.76 -13.57
N PRO A 114 21.06 -9.84 -14.36
CA PRO A 114 20.99 -9.56 -15.79
C PRO A 114 20.16 -10.57 -16.58
N GLN A 115 20.08 -11.83 -16.13
CA GLN A 115 19.30 -12.88 -16.80
C GLN A 115 17.81 -12.63 -16.61
N LEU A 116 17.38 -12.32 -15.37
CA LEU A 116 15.99 -11.95 -15.09
C LEU A 116 15.55 -10.75 -15.94
N ARG A 117 16.39 -9.70 -16.03
CA ARG A 117 16.07 -8.50 -16.81
C ARG A 117 16.03 -8.74 -18.31
N LYS A 118 17.04 -9.41 -18.88
CA LYS A 118 17.23 -9.48 -20.34
C LYS A 118 16.51 -10.65 -21.00
N GLN A 119 16.27 -11.74 -20.27
CA GLN A 119 15.81 -13.01 -20.86
C GLN A 119 14.46 -13.47 -20.32
N ARG A 120 14.04 -12.97 -19.16
CA ARG A 120 12.81 -13.40 -18.48
C ARG A 120 11.83 -12.25 -18.23
N GLU A 121 12.19 -11.02 -18.56
CA GLU A 121 11.36 -9.83 -18.34
C GLU A 121 10.83 -9.73 -16.90
N GLY A 122 11.67 -10.09 -15.93
CA GLY A 122 11.32 -10.07 -14.51
C GLY A 122 10.61 -11.32 -13.98
N GLU A 123 10.34 -12.33 -14.81
CA GLU A 123 9.85 -13.62 -14.33
C GLU A 123 10.96 -14.40 -13.61
N LEU A 124 10.71 -14.73 -12.35
CA LEU A 124 11.60 -15.48 -11.47
C LEU A 124 10.97 -16.84 -11.13
N GLU A 125 11.67 -17.93 -11.44
CA GLU A 125 11.38 -19.25 -10.89
C GLU A 125 12.09 -19.43 -9.54
N PHE A 126 11.41 -20.02 -8.56
CA PHE A 126 11.96 -20.22 -7.21
C PHE A 126 13.32 -20.95 -7.23
N ALA A 127 13.47 -21.96 -8.08
CA ALA A 127 14.70 -22.73 -8.24
C ALA A 127 15.90 -21.90 -8.75
N GLN A 128 15.67 -20.73 -9.34
CA GLN A 128 16.76 -19.84 -9.77
C GLN A 128 17.39 -19.10 -8.60
N LEU A 129 16.73 -19.00 -7.43
CA LEU A 129 17.26 -18.28 -6.27
C LEU A 129 18.60 -18.83 -5.81
N SER A 130 18.82 -20.15 -5.82
CA SER A 130 20.11 -20.74 -5.45
C SER A 130 21.25 -20.32 -6.39
N ARG A 131 20.95 -19.96 -7.64
CA ARG A 131 21.97 -19.45 -8.58
C ARG A 131 22.17 -17.94 -8.47
N ILE A 132 21.12 -17.20 -8.12
CA ILE A 132 21.16 -15.73 -7.98
C ILE A 132 21.82 -15.34 -6.64
N LEU A 133 21.48 -16.06 -5.58
CA LEU A 133 22.01 -15.93 -4.24
C LEU A 133 23.13 -16.97 -4.04
N ASP A 134 24.18 -16.84 -4.86
CA ASP A 134 25.32 -17.75 -5.02
C ASP A 134 26.26 -17.91 -3.81
N ASP A 135 25.79 -17.55 -2.62
CA ASP A 135 26.50 -17.69 -1.35
C ASP A 135 25.65 -18.55 -0.40
N ASP A 136 25.73 -19.87 -0.55
CA ASP A 136 24.94 -20.83 0.25
C ASP A 136 25.20 -20.73 1.77
N ARG A 137 26.32 -20.12 2.19
CA ARG A 137 26.60 -19.89 3.62
C ARG A 137 25.78 -18.74 4.15
N ARG A 138 25.68 -17.65 3.37
CA ARG A 138 24.91 -16.45 3.74
C ARG A 138 23.43 -16.58 3.40
N TYR A 139 23.09 -17.25 2.30
CA TYR A 139 21.74 -17.43 1.76
C TYR A 139 21.41 -18.91 1.54
N PRO A 140 21.36 -19.72 2.61
CA PRO A 140 21.04 -21.13 2.46
C PRO A 140 19.61 -21.31 1.91
N PRO A 141 19.32 -22.45 1.23
CA PRO A 141 18.04 -22.64 0.53
C PRO A 141 16.78 -22.49 1.39
N ASP A 142 16.85 -22.81 2.68
CA ASP A 142 15.76 -22.66 3.64
C ASP A 142 15.38 -21.18 3.91
N LYS A 143 16.24 -20.22 3.52
CA LYS A 143 15.99 -18.78 3.66
C LYS A 143 15.44 -18.12 2.41
N HIS A 144 15.45 -18.82 1.27
CA HIS A 144 15.02 -18.24 -0.01
C HIS A 144 13.55 -17.82 -0.01
N GLN A 145 12.68 -18.64 0.59
CA GLN A 145 11.27 -18.29 0.76
C GLN A 145 11.09 -17.01 1.59
N TYR A 146 11.88 -16.86 2.65
CA TYR A 146 11.82 -15.71 3.52
C TYR A 146 12.20 -14.40 2.80
N ILE A 147 13.22 -14.44 1.94
CA ILE A 147 13.61 -13.29 1.10
C ILE A 147 12.46 -12.89 0.17
N LEU A 148 11.77 -13.85 -0.43
CA LEU A 148 10.62 -13.57 -1.29
C LEU A 148 9.44 -13.00 -0.52
N GLU A 149 9.17 -13.49 0.70
CA GLU A 149 8.14 -12.93 1.57
C GLU A 149 8.42 -11.45 1.89
N ILE A 150 9.68 -11.12 2.19
CA ILE A 150 10.12 -9.73 2.35
C ILE A 150 9.90 -8.93 1.06
N MET A 151 10.33 -9.44 -0.10
CA MET A 151 10.13 -8.74 -1.37
C MET A 151 8.66 -8.48 -1.69
N ARG A 152 7.78 -9.47 -1.44
CA ARG A 152 6.32 -9.34 -1.60
C ARG A 152 5.77 -8.26 -0.68
N LYS A 153 6.23 -8.25 0.57
CA LYS A 153 5.81 -7.28 1.58
C LYS A 153 6.15 -5.84 1.18
N PHE A 154 7.36 -5.63 0.69
CA PHE A 154 7.79 -4.32 0.16
C PHE A 154 7.21 -4.01 -1.23
N GLU A 155 6.24 -4.81 -1.71
CA GLU A 155 5.59 -4.64 -3.00
C GLU A 155 6.57 -4.64 -4.19
N LEU A 156 7.65 -5.42 -4.07
CA LEU A 156 8.69 -5.57 -5.10
C LEU A 156 8.42 -6.75 -6.04
N CYS A 157 7.61 -7.72 -5.61
CA CYS A 157 7.21 -8.84 -6.43
C CYS A 157 5.83 -9.39 -6.05
N PHE A 158 5.24 -10.18 -6.94
CA PHE A 158 4.07 -11.00 -6.64
C PHE A 158 4.22 -12.40 -7.22
N GLU A 159 3.49 -13.34 -6.65
CA GLU A 159 3.44 -14.73 -7.12
C GLU A 159 2.41 -14.87 -8.23
N PHE A 160 2.77 -15.55 -9.33
CA PHE A 160 1.80 -15.83 -10.39
C PHE A 160 0.67 -16.73 -9.87
N PRO A 161 -0.59 -16.49 -10.29
CA PRO A 161 -1.71 -17.35 -9.95
C PRO A 161 -1.42 -18.82 -10.31
N ASN A 162 -1.85 -19.75 -9.45
CA ASN A 162 -1.69 -21.20 -9.62
C ASN A 162 -0.23 -21.68 -9.76
N SER A 163 0.76 -20.90 -9.32
CA SER A 163 2.16 -21.31 -9.39
C SER A 163 2.66 -22.06 -8.14
N ASN A 164 1.88 -22.12 -7.06
CA ASN A 164 2.23 -22.80 -5.80
C ASN A 164 3.61 -22.40 -5.26
N GLY A 165 3.88 -21.09 -5.26
CA GLY A 165 5.13 -20.51 -4.78
C GLY A 165 6.33 -20.76 -5.69
N GLN A 166 6.12 -21.19 -6.94
CA GLN A 166 7.22 -21.51 -7.87
C GLN A 166 7.57 -20.40 -8.85
N ARG A 167 6.62 -19.49 -9.17
CA ARG A 167 6.84 -18.43 -10.15
C ARG A 167 6.42 -17.08 -9.60
N PHE A 168 7.29 -16.11 -9.75
CA PHE A 168 7.11 -14.73 -9.29
C PHE A 168 7.38 -13.76 -10.43
N LEU A 169 6.76 -12.59 -10.38
CA LEU A 169 7.10 -11.46 -11.23
C LEU A 169 7.72 -10.36 -10.37
N ILE A 170 8.85 -9.80 -10.83
CA ILE A 170 9.50 -8.62 -10.26
C ILE A 170 9.25 -7.44 -11.22
N PRO A 171 8.28 -6.55 -10.94
CA PRO A 171 7.87 -5.55 -11.92
C PRO A 171 8.93 -4.51 -12.29
N GLU A 172 9.96 -4.29 -11.45
CA GLU A 172 11.07 -3.37 -11.77
C GLU A 172 11.98 -3.87 -12.92
N LEU A 173 11.84 -5.16 -13.25
CA LEU A 173 12.58 -5.81 -14.33
C LEU A 173 11.80 -5.89 -15.64
N LEU A 174 10.58 -5.35 -15.66
CA LEU A 174 9.75 -5.29 -16.85
C LEU A 174 10.39 -4.46 -17.97
N PRO A 175 10.04 -4.76 -19.23
CA PRO A 175 10.47 -3.94 -20.36
C PRO A 175 9.96 -2.50 -20.20
N VAL A 176 10.78 -1.54 -20.63
CA VAL A 176 10.38 -0.11 -20.64
C VAL A 176 9.38 0.16 -21.76
N ARG A 177 9.46 -0.60 -22.85
CA ARG A 177 8.63 -0.41 -24.03
C ARG A 177 7.19 -0.82 -23.74
N GLU A 178 6.26 0.10 -23.95
CA GLU A 178 4.83 -0.20 -23.97
C GLU A 178 4.52 -1.19 -25.12
N PRO A 179 3.81 -2.31 -24.83
CA PRO A 179 3.36 -3.24 -25.86
C PRO A 179 2.27 -2.60 -26.73
N ASP A 180 2.02 -3.17 -27.91
CA ASP A 180 0.92 -2.71 -28.75
C ASP A 180 -0.42 -3.06 -28.08
N LEU A 181 -1.22 -2.04 -27.77
CA LEU A 181 -2.50 -2.19 -27.07
C LEU A 181 -3.67 -2.03 -28.03
N ASP A 182 -4.64 -2.95 -27.93
CA ASP A 182 -5.97 -2.76 -28.51
C ASP A 182 -6.82 -1.85 -27.60
N TRP A 183 -6.49 -0.56 -27.64
CA TRP A 183 -7.07 0.49 -26.80
C TRP A 183 -7.59 1.66 -27.63
N HIS A 184 -8.91 1.83 -27.65
CA HIS A 184 -9.55 2.95 -28.35
C HIS A 184 -9.73 4.14 -27.42
N GLU A 185 -9.30 5.33 -27.86
CA GLU A 185 -9.32 6.56 -27.04
C GLU A 185 -10.70 7.25 -27.00
N SER A 186 -11.73 6.69 -27.62
CA SER A 186 -13.08 7.27 -27.65
C SER A 186 -13.91 6.85 -26.45
N ASP A 187 -14.58 7.81 -25.80
CA ASP A 187 -15.48 7.58 -24.66
C ASP A 187 -14.82 6.81 -23.51
N LEU A 188 -13.83 7.43 -22.87
CA LEU A 188 -13.14 6.89 -21.71
C LEU A 188 -13.37 7.79 -20.49
N LEU A 189 -13.50 7.17 -19.32
CA LEU A 189 -13.29 7.88 -18.07
C LEU A 189 -11.78 8.06 -17.89
N ARG A 190 -11.32 9.30 -17.69
CA ARG A 190 -9.90 9.63 -17.53
C ARG A 190 -9.65 10.45 -16.29
N PHE A 191 -8.54 10.19 -15.64
CA PHE A 191 -8.10 10.90 -14.44
C PHE A 191 -6.57 10.95 -14.42
N GLU A 192 -6.02 12.05 -13.91
CA GLU A 192 -4.57 12.26 -13.88
C GLU A 192 -4.08 12.61 -12.48
N TYR A 193 -2.94 12.04 -12.11
CA TYR A 193 -2.18 12.39 -10.92
C TYR A 193 -0.91 13.10 -11.38
N HIS A 194 -0.73 14.36 -10.97
CA HIS A 194 0.41 15.19 -11.32
C HIS A 194 1.33 15.32 -10.10
N TYR A 195 2.62 15.14 -10.32
CA TYR A 195 3.65 15.13 -9.28
C TYR A 195 4.67 16.22 -9.54
N ASP A 196 5.28 16.76 -8.49
CA ASP A 196 6.48 17.59 -8.64
C ASP A 196 7.67 16.71 -9.10
N VAL A 197 7.79 15.52 -8.52
CA VAL A 197 8.68 14.43 -8.94
C VAL A 197 7.92 13.12 -8.76
N LEU A 198 7.69 12.39 -9.85
CA LEU A 198 7.04 11.07 -9.86
C LEU A 198 8.03 10.02 -9.34
N PRO A 199 7.76 9.38 -8.19
CA PRO A 199 8.67 8.37 -7.64
C PRO A 199 8.83 7.17 -8.57
N GLY A 200 10.08 6.72 -8.75
CA GLY A 200 10.37 5.47 -9.43
C GLY A 200 9.71 4.28 -8.70
N GLY A 201 9.28 3.27 -9.45
CA GLY A 201 8.67 2.06 -8.89
C GLY A 201 7.21 2.20 -8.44
N LEU A 202 6.59 3.39 -8.51
CA LEU A 202 5.19 3.58 -8.13
C LEU A 202 4.24 2.68 -8.94
N ILE A 203 4.43 2.62 -10.26
CA ILE A 203 3.66 1.71 -11.13
C ILE A 203 3.95 0.25 -10.80
N CYS A 204 5.20 -0.11 -10.51
CA CYS A 204 5.58 -1.46 -10.10
C CYS A 204 4.80 -1.90 -8.85
N ARG A 205 4.73 -1.04 -7.82
CA ARG A 205 3.94 -1.29 -6.62
C ARG A 205 2.45 -1.43 -6.92
N LEU A 206 1.91 -0.57 -7.80
CA LEU A 206 0.52 -0.66 -8.23
C LEU A 206 0.22 -2.00 -8.92
N ILE A 207 1.12 -2.46 -9.80
CA ILE A 207 1.03 -3.77 -10.47
C ILE A 207 1.01 -4.90 -9.43
N VAL A 208 1.91 -4.88 -8.43
CA VAL A 208 1.93 -5.90 -7.35
C VAL A 208 0.61 -5.94 -6.60
N ARG A 209 0.10 -4.78 -6.17
CA ARG A 209 -1.16 -4.69 -5.40
C ARG A 209 -2.37 -5.16 -6.21
N ASN A 210 -2.38 -4.87 -7.51
CA ASN A 210 -3.49 -5.18 -8.42
C ASN A 210 -3.26 -6.44 -9.28
N ALA A 211 -2.31 -7.30 -8.90
CA ALA A 211 -1.96 -8.50 -9.68
C ALA A 211 -3.15 -9.42 -9.97
N LYS A 212 -4.11 -9.51 -9.04
CA LYS A 212 -5.36 -10.28 -9.18
C LYS A 212 -6.30 -9.78 -10.28
N TYR A 213 -6.14 -8.53 -10.71
CA TYR A 213 -6.91 -7.92 -11.80
C TYR A 213 -6.16 -7.94 -13.12
N LEU A 214 -4.97 -8.52 -13.21
CA LEU A 214 -4.29 -8.67 -14.50
C LEU A 214 -5.06 -9.65 -15.40
N GLY A 215 -5.04 -9.37 -16.70
CA GLY A 215 -5.66 -10.25 -17.70
C GLY A 215 -4.92 -11.59 -17.85
N THR A 216 -5.49 -12.50 -18.65
CA THR A 216 -4.84 -13.73 -19.08
C THR A 216 -4.76 -13.75 -20.62
N PRO A 217 -3.59 -13.51 -21.25
CA PRO A 217 -2.30 -13.18 -20.62
C PRO A 217 -2.29 -11.76 -20.01
N PRO A 218 -1.40 -11.50 -19.03
CA PRO A 218 -1.30 -10.18 -18.42
C PRO A 218 -0.63 -9.19 -19.37
N VAL A 219 -1.00 -7.91 -19.26
CA VAL A 219 -0.44 -6.82 -20.08
C VAL A 219 0.11 -5.74 -19.17
N TYR A 220 1.44 -5.66 -19.10
CA TYR A 220 2.18 -4.72 -18.26
C TYR A 220 3.54 -4.38 -18.88
N TRP A 221 4.12 -3.28 -18.44
CA TRP A 221 5.47 -2.83 -18.72
C TRP A 221 5.93 -1.93 -17.57
N LEU A 222 7.19 -1.48 -17.56
CA LEU A 222 7.76 -0.74 -16.44
C LEU A 222 6.96 0.51 -16.04
N THR A 223 6.32 1.16 -17.01
CA THR A 223 5.56 2.41 -16.79
C THR A 223 4.06 2.24 -17.00
N GLY A 224 3.51 1.03 -17.10
CA GLY A 224 2.06 0.89 -17.17
C GLY A 224 1.55 -0.55 -17.14
N ALA A 225 0.23 -0.67 -16.99
CA ALA A 225 -0.45 -1.96 -17.00
C ALA A 225 -1.93 -1.80 -17.35
N VAL A 226 -2.53 -2.91 -17.82
CA VAL A 226 -3.96 -3.05 -18.05
C VAL A 226 -4.55 -4.01 -17.02
N PHE A 227 -5.47 -3.52 -16.22
CA PHE A 227 -6.25 -4.27 -15.24
C PHE A 227 -7.67 -4.52 -15.75
N HIS A 228 -8.29 -5.61 -15.33
CA HIS A 228 -9.66 -6.00 -15.62
C HIS A 228 -10.44 -5.99 -14.30
N ILE A 229 -11.20 -4.93 -14.06
CA ILE A 229 -11.91 -4.69 -12.80
C ILE A 229 -13.41 -4.68 -13.09
N GLY A 230 -14.10 -5.75 -12.68
CA GLY A 230 -15.50 -5.96 -13.00
C GLY A 230 -15.72 -6.12 -14.50
N GLN A 231 -16.51 -5.23 -15.11
CA GLN A 231 -16.82 -5.24 -16.54
C GLN A 231 -15.97 -4.26 -17.35
N ASN A 232 -14.92 -3.69 -16.76
CA ASN A 232 -14.10 -2.64 -17.37
C ASN A 232 -12.64 -3.02 -17.42
N ARG A 233 -11.98 -2.65 -18.52
CA ARG A 233 -10.53 -2.54 -18.57
C ARG A 233 -10.09 -1.18 -18.04
N VAL A 234 -9.03 -1.19 -17.24
CA VAL A 234 -8.41 -0.01 -16.64
C VAL A 234 -6.95 0.05 -17.04
N LEU A 235 -6.59 1.09 -17.77
CA LEU A 235 -5.23 1.32 -18.24
C LEU A 235 -4.59 2.41 -17.40
N VAL A 236 -3.46 2.06 -16.77
CA VAL A 236 -2.65 3.00 -16.00
C VAL A 236 -1.31 3.20 -16.70
N ARG A 237 -0.94 4.45 -16.95
CA ARG A 237 0.35 4.82 -17.56
C ARG A 237 1.05 5.93 -16.77
N ALA A 238 2.33 5.76 -16.52
CA ALA A 238 3.24 6.80 -16.05
C ALA A 238 3.92 7.50 -17.24
N ASP A 239 3.80 8.82 -17.29
CA ASP A 239 4.54 9.71 -18.18
C ASP A 239 5.63 10.39 -17.35
N LEU A 240 6.83 9.80 -17.38
CA LEU A 240 7.99 10.28 -16.62
C LEU A 240 8.45 11.67 -17.06
N ASN A 241 8.22 12.05 -18.32
CA ASN A 241 8.61 13.37 -18.82
C ASN A 241 7.69 14.47 -18.27
N ARG A 242 6.39 14.16 -18.14
CA ARG A 242 5.38 15.08 -17.60
C ARG A 242 5.12 14.90 -16.10
N GLN A 243 5.88 14.03 -15.43
CA GLN A 243 5.74 13.72 -14.01
C GLN A 243 4.29 13.43 -13.62
N ARG A 244 3.63 12.53 -14.37
CA ARG A 244 2.21 12.22 -14.13
C ARG A 244 1.86 10.76 -14.34
N ILE A 245 0.78 10.34 -13.71
CA ILE A 245 0.11 9.07 -13.97
C ILE A 245 -1.26 9.36 -14.58
N VAL A 246 -1.60 8.69 -15.67
CA VAL A 246 -2.89 8.76 -16.33
C VAL A 246 -3.60 7.43 -16.13
N VAL A 247 -4.82 7.48 -15.60
CA VAL A 247 -5.71 6.33 -15.48
C VAL A 247 -6.86 6.51 -16.46
N GLN A 248 -7.14 5.48 -17.26
CA GLN A 248 -8.21 5.43 -18.23
C GLN A 248 -9.07 4.19 -18.01
N VAL A 249 -10.38 4.35 -17.93
CA VAL A 249 -11.33 3.25 -17.78
C VAL A 249 -12.21 3.17 -19.02
N ALA A 250 -12.21 2.00 -19.66
CA ALA A 250 -12.93 1.71 -20.89
C ALA A 250 -14.17 0.84 -20.62
N ASP A 251 -14.82 0.41 -21.69
CA ASP A 251 -15.94 -0.54 -21.70
C ASP A 251 -17.22 0.03 -21.03
N LYS A 252 -17.76 -0.58 -19.97
CA LYS A 252 -19.12 -0.34 -19.45
C LYS A 252 -19.25 1.00 -18.69
N PRO A 253 -19.89 2.06 -19.26
CA PRO A 253 -19.96 3.40 -18.65
C PRO A 253 -20.53 3.41 -17.22
N ALA A 254 -21.57 2.63 -16.97
CA ALA A 254 -22.29 2.57 -15.69
C ALA A 254 -21.44 2.09 -14.51
N THR A 255 -20.31 1.42 -14.76
CA THR A 255 -19.44 0.86 -13.70
C THR A 255 -18.02 1.42 -13.73
N ARG A 256 -17.70 2.34 -14.65
CA ARG A 256 -16.34 2.87 -14.81
C ARG A 256 -15.82 3.52 -13.53
N SER A 257 -16.67 4.27 -12.82
CA SER A 257 -16.30 4.97 -11.60
C SER A 257 -15.99 4.01 -10.45
N SER A 258 -16.70 2.88 -10.34
CA SER A 258 -16.38 1.83 -9.37
C SER A 258 -15.04 1.17 -9.69
N SER A 259 -14.76 0.88 -10.96
CA SER A 259 -13.46 0.33 -11.39
C SER A 259 -12.31 1.33 -11.16
N MET A 260 -12.57 2.62 -11.37
CA MET A 260 -11.63 3.70 -11.10
C MET A 260 -11.30 3.83 -9.61
N GLN A 261 -12.32 3.70 -8.76
CA GLN A 261 -12.18 3.80 -7.30
C GLN A 261 -11.19 2.78 -6.74
N VAL A 262 -11.19 1.54 -7.27
CA VAL A 262 -10.22 0.51 -6.86
C VAL A 262 -8.78 0.96 -7.10
N ILE A 263 -8.48 1.49 -8.30
CA ILE A 263 -7.14 2.01 -8.62
C ILE A 263 -6.82 3.27 -7.81
N HIS A 264 -7.80 4.13 -7.58
CA HIS A 264 -7.64 5.33 -6.77
C HIS A 264 -7.24 4.99 -5.32
N GLU A 265 -7.94 4.06 -4.67
CA GLU A 265 -7.65 3.63 -3.31
C GLU A 265 -6.23 3.05 -3.17
N ASP A 266 -5.80 2.24 -4.13
CA ASP A 266 -4.45 1.69 -4.12
C ASP A 266 -3.36 2.74 -4.40
N LEU A 267 -3.62 3.72 -5.26
CA LEU A 267 -2.71 4.84 -5.48
C LEU A 267 -2.61 5.72 -4.24
N GLU A 268 -3.73 6.07 -3.61
CA GLU A 268 -3.73 6.86 -2.36
C GLU A 268 -3.00 6.11 -1.24
N HIS A 269 -3.18 4.79 -1.14
CA HIS A 269 -2.40 3.98 -0.21
C HIS A 269 -0.90 4.08 -0.49
N ILE A 270 -0.47 3.87 -1.74
CA ILE A 270 0.95 4.00 -2.12
C ILE A 270 1.47 5.41 -1.81
N HIS A 271 0.73 6.47 -2.15
CA HIS A 271 1.12 7.86 -1.88
C HIS A 271 1.29 8.10 -0.38
N SER A 272 0.40 7.57 0.46
CA SER A 272 0.49 7.72 1.92
C SER A 272 1.76 7.12 2.52
N THR A 273 2.39 6.15 1.85
CA THR A 273 3.65 5.54 2.29
C THR A 273 4.90 6.34 1.91
N ILE A 274 4.76 7.42 1.13
CA ILE A 274 5.88 8.23 0.63
C ILE A 274 5.84 9.61 1.32
N PRO A 275 6.73 9.87 2.29
CA PRO A 275 6.73 11.12 3.02
C PRO A 275 6.90 12.34 2.10
N SER A 276 6.12 13.38 2.35
CA SER A 276 6.19 14.66 1.62
C SER A 276 5.89 14.57 0.11
N LEU A 277 5.23 13.50 -0.35
CA LEU A 277 4.78 13.41 -1.74
C LEU A 277 3.62 14.39 -2.00
N SER A 278 3.86 15.35 -2.90
CA SER A 278 2.87 16.30 -3.39
C SER A 278 2.17 15.73 -4.63
N VAL A 279 0.86 15.53 -4.56
CA VAL A 279 0.06 14.97 -5.66
C VAL A 279 -1.13 15.88 -5.96
N LYS A 280 -1.25 16.33 -7.21
CA LYS A 280 -2.41 17.08 -7.70
C LYS A 280 -3.27 16.18 -8.58
N ARG A 281 -4.51 16.00 -8.19
CA ARG A 281 -5.51 15.18 -8.89
C ARG A 281 -6.25 16.03 -9.90
N LYS A 282 -6.39 15.55 -11.13
CA LYS A 282 -7.02 16.31 -12.21
C LYS A 282 -7.94 15.46 -13.08
N VAL A 283 -9.02 16.09 -13.54
CA VAL A 283 -10.00 15.50 -14.46
C VAL A 283 -10.02 16.33 -15.75
N PRO A 284 -9.91 15.71 -16.94
CA PRO A 284 -10.05 16.43 -18.21
C PRO A 284 -11.49 16.84 -18.47
N LEU A 285 -11.69 17.93 -19.21
CA LEU A 285 -13.02 18.29 -19.70
C LEU A 285 -13.51 17.27 -20.76
N PRO A 286 -14.81 16.91 -20.76
CA PRO A 286 -15.35 15.88 -21.67
C PRO A 286 -15.21 16.21 -23.16
N ASP A 287 -15.36 17.49 -23.52
CA ASP A 287 -15.29 18.01 -24.90
C ASP A 287 -13.93 18.62 -25.25
N GLU A 288 -13.15 19.05 -24.25
CA GLU A 288 -11.79 19.58 -24.44
C GLU A 288 -10.78 18.85 -23.53
N PRO A 289 -10.36 17.60 -23.84
CA PRO A 289 -9.53 16.78 -22.95
C PRO A 289 -8.13 17.31 -22.64
N LYS A 290 -7.72 18.40 -23.30
CA LYS A 290 -6.45 19.11 -23.03
C LYS A 290 -6.57 20.04 -21.81
N ILE A 291 -7.77 20.50 -21.49
CA ILE A 291 -8.05 21.32 -20.32
C ILE A 291 -8.30 20.39 -19.14
N LEU A 292 -7.51 20.56 -18.09
CA LEU A 292 -7.56 19.75 -16.88
C LEU A 292 -8.08 20.60 -15.73
N VAL A 293 -9.07 20.08 -15.01
CA VAL A 293 -9.62 20.72 -13.81
C VAL A 293 -9.09 20.02 -12.57
N ASP A 294 -8.69 20.81 -11.58
CA ASP A 294 -8.24 20.30 -10.28
C ASP A 294 -9.40 19.61 -9.55
N TYR A 295 -9.20 18.34 -9.16
CA TYR A 295 -10.23 17.53 -8.54
C TYR A 295 -10.60 18.04 -7.14
N ASP A 296 -9.64 18.57 -6.38
CA ASP A 296 -9.91 19.10 -5.04
C ASP A 296 -10.71 20.41 -5.13
N HIS A 297 -10.53 21.18 -6.21
CA HIS A 297 -11.43 22.28 -6.52
C HIS A 297 -12.87 21.81 -6.78
N LEU A 298 -13.06 20.73 -7.55
CA LEU A 298 -14.39 20.17 -7.79
C LEU A 298 -15.08 19.73 -6.49
N LEU A 299 -14.34 19.08 -5.58
CA LEU A 299 -14.87 18.69 -4.27
C LEU A 299 -15.31 19.90 -3.44
N LYS A 300 -14.52 20.98 -3.43
CA LYS A 300 -14.91 22.23 -2.74
C LYS A 300 -16.16 22.87 -3.34
N LEU A 301 -16.31 22.85 -4.66
CA LEU A 301 -17.54 23.34 -5.31
C LEU A 301 -18.75 22.51 -4.89
N GLN A 302 -18.59 21.19 -4.75
CA GLN A 302 -19.64 20.29 -4.26
C GLN A 302 -20.06 20.64 -2.83
N GLU A 303 -19.08 20.85 -1.93
CA GLU A 303 -19.31 21.24 -0.53
C GLU A 303 -20.04 22.58 -0.41
N LEU A 304 -19.76 23.51 -1.32
CA LEU A 304 -20.41 24.82 -1.39
C LEU A 304 -21.78 24.79 -2.08
N GLY A 305 -22.22 23.64 -2.62
CA GLY A 305 -23.48 23.52 -3.35
C GLY A 305 -23.49 24.24 -4.70
N ILE A 306 -22.33 24.37 -5.34
CA ILE A 306 -22.19 25.01 -6.66
C ILE A 306 -22.30 23.95 -7.75
N ASP A 307 -23.44 23.92 -8.45
CA ASP A 307 -23.71 22.90 -9.47
C ASP A 307 -23.09 23.20 -10.84
N ARG A 308 -22.80 24.48 -11.13
CA ARG A 308 -22.24 24.94 -12.40
C ARG A 308 -21.14 25.96 -12.19
N PHE A 309 -20.06 25.81 -12.94
CA PHE A 309 -18.93 26.73 -12.90
C PHE A 309 -18.25 26.81 -14.26
N LEU A 310 -17.42 27.83 -14.46
CA LEU A 310 -16.57 28.00 -15.64
C LEU A 310 -15.14 27.58 -15.27
N PRO A 311 -14.66 26.41 -15.73
CA PRO A 311 -13.26 26.02 -15.54
C PRO A 311 -12.30 27.01 -16.21
N GLU A 312 -11.12 27.17 -15.63
CA GLU A 312 -10.07 28.00 -16.23
C GLU A 312 -9.69 27.48 -17.63
N GLY A 313 -9.63 28.39 -18.61
CA GLY A 313 -9.32 28.08 -20.01
C GLY A 313 -10.50 27.53 -20.82
N ALA A 314 -11.65 27.25 -20.20
CA ALA A 314 -12.83 26.76 -20.91
C ALA A 314 -13.67 27.92 -21.48
N ASN A 315 -14.45 27.62 -22.53
CA ASN A 315 -15.29 28.60 -23.23
C ASN A 315 -16.76 28.60 -22.78
N ARG A 316 -17.15 27.70 -21.86
CA ARG A 316 -18.52 27.52 -21.39
C ARG A 316 -18.57 26.99 -19.96
N GLN A 317 -19.73 27.12 -19.31
CA GLN A 317 -19.96 26.48 -18.01
C GLN A 317 -20.18 24.97 -18.16
N TYR A 318 -19.77 24.24 -17.11
CA TYR A 318 -19.93 22.80 -16.98
C TYR A 318 -20.74 22.49 -15.73
N GLU A 319 -21.52 21.41 -15.80
CA GLU A 319 -22.15 20.85 -14.62
C GLU A 319 -21.11 20.07 -13.82
N LEU A 320 -21.05 20.33 -12.52
CA LEU A 320 -20.12 19.68 -11.61
C LEU A 320 -20.30 18.15 -11.63
N SER A 321 -21.54 17.69 -11.71
CA SER A 321 -21.89 16.27 -11.79
C SER A 321 -21.25 15.57 -12.99
N GLN A 322 -21.06 16.25 -14.13
CA GLN A 322 -20.43 15.64 -15.32
C GLN A 322 -18.95 15.32 -15.11
N LEU A 323 -18.27 16.09 -14.24
CA LEU A 323 -16.85 15.90 -13.93
C LEU A 323 -16.65 14.94 -12.73
N LEU A 324 -17.59 14.91 -11.78
CA LEU A 324 -17.56 14.01 -10.62
C LEU A 324 -18.16 12.62 -10.91
N SER A 325 -19.11 12.50 -11.85
CA SER A 325 -19.72 11.21 -12.19
C SER A 325 -18.72 10.21 -12.75
N GLY A 326 -17.62 10.71 -13.34
CA GLY A 326 -16.48 9.92 -13.79
C GLY A 326 -15.47 9.58 -12.70
N THR A 327 -15.74 9.83 -11.43
CA THR A 327 -14.82 9.47 -10.33
C THR A 327 -15.52 8.83 -9.15
N ARG A 328 -16.84 8.97 -9.04
CA ARG A 328 -17.68 8.32 -8.03
C ARG A 328 -18.71 7.40 -8.63
N SER A 329 -18.89 6.22 -8.03
CA SER A 329 -20.03 5.35 -8.30
C SER A 329 -21.33 6.12 -8.05
N THR A 330 -22.29 5.98 -8.97
CA THR A 330 -23.65 6.55 -8.86
C THR A 330 -24.45 6.07 -7.63
N ALA A 331 -23.85 5.26 -6.75
CA ALA A 331 -24.35 4.97 -5.41
C ALA A 331 -24.33 6.19 -4.45
N GLU A 332 -23.66 7.28 -4.81
CA GLU A 332 -23.62 8.51 -3.99
C GLU A 332 -24.58 9.61 -4.46
N ASN A 333 -25.46 9.34 -5.43
CA ASN A 333 -26.60 10.22 -5.66
C ASN A 333 -27.64 9.95 -4.55
N ASN A 334 -27.60 10.83 -3.54
CA ASN A 334 -28.31 10.79 -2.26
C ASN A 334 -27.65 9.87 -1.21
N PRO A 335 -26.96 10.40 -0.18
CA PRO A 335 -26.81 9.63 1.04
C PRO A 335 -28.21 9.60 1.67
N GLN A 336 -29.04 8.62 1.29
CA GLN A 336 -29.85 8.04 2.34
C GLN A 336 -28.85 7.34 3.25
N THR A 337 -28.36 8.06 4.26
CA THR A 337 -27.59 7.49 5.34
C THR A 337 -28.38 6.29 5.85
N LEU A 338 -27.87 5.10 5.60
CA LEU A 338 -28.51 3.85 6.00
C LEU A 338 -28.28 3.69 7.49
N TYR A 339 -29.32 3.98 8.27
CA TYR A 339 -29.31 3.74 9.70
C TYR A 339 -29.88 2.37 9.99
N ILE A 340 -29.12 1.58 10.75
CA ILE A 340 -29.61 0.31 11.29
C ILE A 340 -30.66 0.68 12.33
N ARG A 341 -31.92 0.28 12.11
CA ARG A 341 -32.99 0.50 13.10
C ARG A 341 -32.97 -0.58 14.17
N LYS A 342 -32.79 -1.82 13.75
CA LYS A 342 -32.97 -2.99 14.62
C LYS A 342 -32.11 -4.15 14.15
N LEU A 343 -31.47 -4.84 15.09
CA LEU A 343 -30.77 -6.11 14.86
C LEU A 343 -31.50 -7.21 15.64
N ILE A 344 -31.79 -8.32 14.97
CA ILE A 344 -32.40 -9.50 15.57
C ILE A 344 -31.49 -10.70 15.26
N LEU A 345 -30.91 -11.30 16.29
CA LEU A 345 -30.12 -12.52 16.19
C LEU A 345 -30.90 -13.66 16.82
N LYS A 346 -31.11 -14.75 16.08
CA LYS A 346 -31.79 -15.96 16.56
C LYS A 346 -30.88 -17.16 16.39
N ASN A 347 -30.59 -17.85 17.49
CA ASN A 347 -29.75 -19.04 17.55
C ASN A 347 -28.36 -18.86 16.92
N ILE A 348 -27.69 -17.72 17.20
CA ILE A 348 -26.35 -17.43 16.69
C ILE A 348 -25.34 -17.41 17.85
N ARG A 349 -24.41 -18.38 17.83
CA ARG A 349 -23.34 -18.56 18.83
C ARG A 349 -23.87 -18.52 20.27
N CYS A 350 -23.56 -17.47 21.03
CA CYS A 350 -23.94 -17.31 22.44
C CYS A 350 -25.34 -16.70 22.62
N PHE A 351 -26.05 -16.35 21.55
CA PHE A 351 -27.38 -15.72 21.60
C PHE A 351 -28.46 -16.69 21.13
N GLY A 352 -29.38 -17.07 22.02
CA GLY A 352 -30.61 -17.81 21.69
C GLY A 352 -31.62 -16.91 20.96
N ASP A 353 -31.99 -15.79 21.59
CA ASP A 353 -32.71 -14.69 20.93
C ASP A 353 -32.13 -13.37 21.49
N LEU A 354 -31.67 -12.50 20.60
CA LEU A 354 -31.16 -11.17 20.95
C LEU A 354 -31.77 -10.13 20.01
N GLU A 355 -32.41 -9.13 20.61
CA GLU A 355 -32.97 -8.00 19.91
C GLU A 355 -32.30 -6.71 20.39
N ILE A 356 -31.74 -5.93 19.47
CA ILE A 356 -31.14 -4.62 19.75
C ILE A 356 -31.85 -3.58 18.89
N ASP A 357 -32.51 -2.62 19.54
CA ASP A 357 -33.10 -1.45 18.88
C ASP A 357 -32.12 -0.26 18.95
N PHE A 358 -31.84 0.32 17.78
CA PHE A 358 -30.93 1.44 17.60
C PHE A 358 -31.69 2.75 17.29
N GLY A 359 -33.03 2.72 17.31
CA GLY A 359 -33.88 3.88 17.17
C GLY A 359 -33.92 4.75 18.42
N THR A 360 -34.33 6.01 18.23
CA THR A 360 -34.72 6.93 19.31
C THR A 360 -36.10 7.52 18.99
N PRO A 361 -36.84 8.04 19.98
CA PRO A 361 -38.12 8.72 19.71
C PRO A 361 -38.00 9.91 18.74
N ALA A 362 -36.80 10.49 18.60
CA ALA A 362 -36.50 11.63 17.74
C ALA A 362 -35.84 11.26 16.40
N GLY A 363 -35.70 9.97 16.08
CA GLY A 363 -35.07 9.49 14.83
C GLY A 363 -33.94 8.49 15.08
N PHE A 364 -32.78 8.71 14.48
CA PHE A 364 -31.68 7.73 14.45
C PHE A 364 -30.60 8.03 15.49
N ARG A 365 -29.97 6.97 16.02
CA ARG A 365 -28.83 7.10 16.93
C ARG A 365 -27.52 7.14 16.12
N PRO A 366 -26.70 8.20 16.21
CA PRO A 366 -25.49 8.35 15.39
C PRO A 366 -24.35 7.41 15.81
N PHE A 367 -24.32 6.95 17.06
CA PHE A 367 -23.35 5.95 17.54
C PHE A 367 -23.98 5.05 18.60
N THR A 368 -23.59 3.76 18.64
CA THR A 368 -23.99 2.83 19.70
C THR A 368 -22.75 2.15 20.27
N MET A 369 -22.61 2.20 21.59
CA MET A 369 -21.49 1.58 22.29
C MET A 369 -21.90 0.21 22.84
N LEU A 370 -21.15 -0.83 22.46
CA LEU A 370 -21.35 -2.20 22.94
C LEU A 370 -20.31 -2.51 24.03
N LEU A 371 -20.76 -2.60 25.28
CA LEU A 371 -19.95 -2.94 26.45
C LEU A 371 -20.16 -4.40 26.87
N GLY A 372 -19.11 -5.03 27.39
CA GLY A 372 -19.17 -6.38 27.95
C GLY A 372 -17.79 -7.03 28.09
N ASP A 373 -17.70 -8.11 28.84
CA ASP A 373 -16.44 -8.85 29.09
C ASP A 373 -16.03 -9.72 27.88
N ASN A 374 -14.84 -10.33 27.96
CA ASN A 374 -14.40 -11.30 26.96
C ASN A 374 -15.37 -12.49 26.93
N GLY A 375 -15.81 -12.88 25.73
CA GLY A 375 -16.81 -13.93 25.54
C GLY A 375 -18.27 -13.46 25.53
N ALA A 376 -18.57 -12.20 25.89
CA ALA A 376 -19.94 -11.66 25.93
C ALA A 376 -20.61 -11.44 24.54
N GLY A 377 -20.05 -11.98 23.46
CA GLY A 377 -20.68 -11.94 22.13
C GLY A 377 -20.56 -10.62 21.35
N LYS A 378 -19.80 -9.62 21.84
CA LYS A 378 -19.58 -8.32 21.15
C LYS A 378 -19.13 -8.49 19.68
N THR A 379 -18.16 -9.36 19.44
CA THR A 379 -17.65 -9.67 18.10
C THR A 379 -18.72 -10.32 17.22
N THR A 380 -19.60 -11.14 17.80
CA THR A 380 -20.71 -11.78 17.09
C THR A 380 -21.72 -10.73 16.60
N VAL A 381 -22.05 -9.75 17.44
CA VAL A 381 -22.92 -8.62 17.07
C VAL A 381 -22.30 -7.80 15.94
N LEU A 382 -21.02 -7.43 16.06
CA LEU A 382 -20.33 -6.66 15.02
C LEU A 382 -20.21 -7.41 13.69
N ARG A 383 -19.91 -8.72 13.73
CA ARG A 383 -19.83 -9.56 12.52
C ARG A 383 -21.21 -9.72 11.87
N ALA A 384 -22.27 -9.89 12.64
CA ALA A 384 -23.63 -9.99 12.10
C ALA A 384 -24.06 -8.69 11.42
N LEU A 385 -23.70 -7.53 11.99
CA LEU A 385 -23.91 -6.23 11.34
C LEU A 385 -23.08 -6.15 10.05
N ALA A 386 -21.78 -6.47 10.08
CA ALA A 386 -20.94 -6.46 8.88
C ALA A 386 -21.48 -7.39 7.77
N LEU A 387 -21.94 -8.59 8.12
CA LEU A 387 -22.54 -9.56 7.20
C LEU A 387 -23.80 -9.01 6.51
N ALA A 388 -24.60 -8.21 7.20
CA ALA A 388 -25.80 -7.60 6.64
C ALA A 388 -25.51 -6.49 5.63
N PHE A 389 -24.27 -5.95 5.60
CA PHE A 389 -23.85 -4.86 4.72
C PHE A 389 -22.83 -5.28 3.65
N CYS A 390 -22.31 -6.51 3.70
CA CYS A 390 -21.42 -7.05 2.69
C CYS A 390 -22.21 -7.76 1.58
N ASP A 391 -21.65 -7.81 0.37
CA ASP A 391 -22.08 -8.71 -0.69
C ASP A 391 -21.71 -10.17 -0.36
N ASP A 392 -22.28 -11.13 -1.10
CA ASP A 392 -22.14 -12.58 -0.84
C ASP A 392 -20.66 -13.04 -0.77
N THR A 393 -19.76 -12.32 -1.46
CA THR A 393 -18.33 -12.58 -1.50
C THR A 393 -17.63 -12.09 -0.23
N GLY A 394 -17.96 -10.89 0.26
CA GLY A 394 -17.48 -10.38 1.55
C GLY A 394 -18.01 -11.19 2.74
N ALA A 395 -19.25 -11.66 2.67
CA ALA A 395 -19.89 -12.44 3.73
C ALA A 395 -19.16 -13.76 4.03
N SER A 396 -18.68 -14.45 2.99
CA SER A 396 -17.98 -15.73 3.12
C SER A 396 -16.68 -15.65 3.92
N SER A 397 -16.01 -14.48 3.92
CA SER A 397 -14.75 -14.25 4.68
C SER A 397 -14.96 -13.96 6.18
N LEU A 398 -16.17 -13.53 6.58
CA LEU A 398 -16.51 -13.14 7.95
C LEU A 398 -17.11 -14.31 8.77
N VAL A 399 -17.61 -15.33 8.07
CA VAL A 399 -18.19 -16.56 8.63
C VAL A 399 -17.13 -17.62 8.94
N ALA A 400 -15.96 -17.55 8.30
CA ALA A 400 -14.74 -18.27 8.71
C ALA A 400 -14.20 -17.74 10.06
#